data_AF-A0A565BI58-F1
#
_entry.id   AF-A0A565BI58-F1
#
_cell.length_a   1.000
_cell.length_b   1.000
_cell.length_c   1.000
_cell.angle_alpha   90.00
_cell.angle_beta   90.00
_cell.angle_gamma   90.00
#
_symmetry.space_group_name_H-M   'P 1'
#
loop_
_entity.id
_entity.type
_entity.pdbx_description
1 polymer ?
#
loop_
_entity_poly.entity_id
_entity_poly.type
_entity_poly.pdbx_seq_one_letter_code
_entity_poly.pdbx_strand_id
1 'polypeptide(L)'
;MWRLRIGAKARADPYLCTTNNYLGRQVWEFDALQRNLPREKKCEQKIPRAIVDDANKITYEDAKATLRRGLLFMVALQSHDGHWPAENAGCMFFNAPFVICLYITGHLDKIFSQEHRKEMLRYLYSHQRFTSKST
;
A
#
# COMPACT_ATOMS: atom_id res chain seq x y z
N MET A 1 -14.25 1.20 3.83
CA MET A 1 -13.15 1.13 2.84
C MET A 1 -11.87 1.54 3.54
N TRP A 2 -10.74 0.93 3.19
CA TRP A 2 -9.45 1.30 3.76
C TRP A 2 -8.98 2.65 3.24
N ARG A 3 -8.40 3.47 4.12
CA ARG A 3 -7.83 4.77 3.82
C ARG A 3 -6.39 4.85 4.29
N LEU A 4 -5.49 5.23 3.40
CA LEU A 4 -4.10 5.50 3.75
C LEU A 4 -3.99 6.89 4.40
N ARG A 5 -3.44 6.92 5.62
CA ARG A 5 -3.00 8.14 6.31
C ARG A 5 -1.48 8.24 6.23
N ILE A 6 -1.00 9.44 5.90
CA ILE A 6 0.42 9.72 5.71
C ILE A 6 0.86 10.87 6.62
N GLY A 7 2.06 10.78 7.17
CA GLY A 7 2.68 11.87 7.92
C GLY A 7 1.99 12.14 9.25
N ALA A 8 1.97 13.41 9.67
CA ALA A 8 1.26 13.86 10.87
C ALA A 8 -0.27 13.57 10.87
N LYS A 9 -0.86 13.29 9.70
CA LYS A 9 -2.27 12.85 9.60
C LYS A 9 -2.46 11.39 10.00
N ALA A 10 -1.40 10.59 10.06
CA ALA A 10 -1.41 9.31 10.74
C ALA A 10 -1.37 9.61 12.25
N ARG A 11 -2.50 9.36 12.92
CA ARG A 11 -2.82 9.62 14.34
C ARG A 11 -1.60 9.82 15.27
N ALA A 12 -1.68 10.84 16.12
CA ALA A 12 -0.76 11.03 17.23
C ALA A 12 -0.74 9.76 18.10
N ASP A 13 0.43 9.12 18.16
CA ASP A 13 0.62 7.86 18.85
C ASP A 13 1.53 8.12 20.05
N PRO A 14 1.04 7.95 21.29
CA PRO A 14 1.83 8.20 22.49
C PRO A 14 3.03 7.27 22.62
N TYR A 15 3.10 6.20 21.83
CA TYR A 15 4.21 5.25 21.81
C TYR A 15 5.28 5.57 20.76
N LEU A 16 5.10 6.62 19.94
CA LEU A 16 6.04 6.97 18.88
C LEU A 16 6.55 8.41 19.00
N CYS A 17 7.86 8.55 19.14
CA CYS A 17 8.55 9.83 19.03
C CYS A 17 9.10 10.02 17.60
N THR A 18 9.15 11.27 17.13
CA THR A 18 9.68 11.61 15.81
C THR A 18 10.48 12.91 15.89
N THR A 19 11.56 12.99 15.11
CA THR A 19 12.34 14.22 14.90
C THR A 19 11.90 14.98 13.64
N ASN A 20 11.05 14.37 12.80
CA ASN A 20 10.66 14.88 11.49
C ASN A 20 9.14 14.97 11.31
N ASN A 21 8.38 15.09 12.40
CA ASN A 21 6.92 15.19 12.38
C ASN A 21 6.23 14.04 11.60
N TYR A 22 6.77 12.83 11.75
CA TYR A 22 6.28 11.58 11.15
C TYR A 22 6.29 11.54 9.62
N LEU A 23 7.07 12.38 8.94
CA LEU A 23 7.21 12.33 7.47
C LEU A 23 7.52 10.90 6.98
N GLY A 24 6.78 10.43 5.97
CA GLY A 24 6.89 9.07 5.44
C GLY A 24 6.10 7.99 6.20
N ARG A 25 5.55 8.29 7.38
CA ARG A 25 4.73 7.33 8.15
C ARG A 25 3.47 6.97 7.37
N GLN A 26 3.17 5.68 7.27
CA GLN A 26 1.99 5.13 6.60
C GLN A 26 1.15 4.33 7.59
N VAL A 27 -0.12 4.69 7.74
CA VAL A 27 -1.09 3.95 8.57
C VAL A 27 -2.38 3.79 7.79
N TRP A 28 -2.89 2.55 7.72
CA TRP A 28 -4.18 2.26 7.12
C TRP A 28 -5.29 2.30 8.18
N GLU A 29 -6.32 3.09 7.91
CA GLU A 29 -7.50 3.19 8.78
C GLU A 29 -8.73 2.68 8.03
N PHE A 30 -9.59 1.93 8.72
CA PHE A 30 -10.87 1.54 8.16
C PHE A 30 -11.87 2.69 8.29
N ASP A 31 -12.31 3.23 7.16
CA ASP A 31 -13.33 4.28 7.07
C ASP A 31 -14.65 3.67 6.55
N ALA A 32 -15.60 3.44 7.46
CA ALA A 32 -16.91 2.87 7.12
C ALA A 32 -17.73 3.78 6.18
N LEU A 33 -17.52 5.10 6.27
CA LEU A 33 -18.28 6.11 5.52
C LEU A 33 -17.69 6.38 4.14
N GLN A 34 -16.44 5.99 3.90
CA GLN A 34 -15.77 6.14 2.60
C GLN A 34 -16.44 5.39 1.45
N ARG A 35 -17.39 4.49 1.71
CA ARG A 35 -18.24 3.91 0.65
C ARG A 35 -19.01 4.99 -0.13
N ASN A 36 -19.27 6.14 0.50
CA ASN A 36 -20.05 7.26 -0.04
C ASN A 36 -19.18 8.44 -0.51
N LEU A 37 -17.85 8.31 -0.45
CA LEU A 37 -16.91 9.36 -0.88
C LEU A 37 -16.36 9.06 -2.28
N PRO A 38 -15.96 10.09 -3.06
CA PRO A 38 -15.32 9.89 -4.35
C PRO A 38 -14.10 8.97 -4.20
N ARG A 39 -13.97 7.99 -5.09
CA ARG A 39 -12.79 7.13 -5.16
C ARG A 39 -11.54 7.98 -5.40
N GLU A 40 -10.37 7.42 -5.09
CA GLU A 40 -9.07 8.04 -5.34
C GLU A 40 -9.02 8.69 -6.72
N LYS A 41 -8.42 9.89 -6.79
CA LYS A 41 -8.29 10.64 -8.04
C LYS A 41 -7.63 9.75 -9.07
N LYS A 42 -8.36 9.40 -10.14
CA LYS A 42 -7.77 8.67 -11.26
C LYS A 42 -6.70 9.55 -11.90
N CYS A 43 -5.47 9.05 -11.95
CA CYS A 43 -4.46 9.65 -12.80
C CYS A 43 -4.83 9.38 -14.26
N GLU A 44 -5.36 10.40 -14.94
CA GLU A 44 -5.68 10.28 -16.36
C GLU A 44 -4.40 10.34 -17.19
N GLN A 45 -4.03 9.22 -17.80
CA GLN A 45 -2.84 9.15 -18.62
C GLN A 45 -3.10 9.76 -20.00
N LYS A 46 -2.66 11.00 -20.18
CA LYS A 46 -2.86 11.76 -21.44
C LYS A 46 -1.91 11.33 -22.57
N ILE A 47 -0.75 10.77 -22.23
CA ILE A 47 0.22 10.30 -23.23
C ILE A 47 -0.19 8.91 -23.71
N PRO A 48 -0.44 8.71 -25.02
CA PRO A 48 -0.74 7.40 -25.58
C PRO A 48 0.34 6.37 -25.25
N ARG A 49 -0.05 5.10 -25.14
CA ARG A 49 0.92 4.02 -25.00
C ARG A 49 1.63 3.82 -26.34
N ALA A 50 2.96 3.89 -26.36
CA ALA A 50 3.73 3.40 -27.48
C ALA A 50 3.58 1.87 -27.57
N ILE A 51 3.16 1.37 -28.72
CA ILE A 51 3.10 -0.06 -29.03
C ILE A 51 4.31 -0.34 -29.91
N VAL A 52 5.18 -1.23 -29.45
CA VAL A 52 6.43 -1.58 -30.14
C VAL A 52 6.36 -3.06 -30.45
N ASP A 53 6.32 -3.39 -31.74
CA ASP A 53 6.28 -4.78 -32.21
C ASP A 53 7.69 -5.38 -32.39
N ASP A 54 8.71 -4.53 -32.61
CA ASP A 54 10.10 -4.93 -32.82
C ASP A 54 11.04 -3.98 -32.08
N ALA A 55 11.89 -4.53 -31.20
CA ALA A 55 12.84 -3.77 -30.39
C ALA A 55 13.86 -3.00 -31.25
N ASN A 56 14.20 -3.50 -32.44
CA ASN A 56 15.16 -2.84 -33.33
C ASN A 56 14.61 -1.57 -33.99
N LYS A 57 13.29 -1.35 -33.92
CA LYS A 57 12.60 -0.20 -34.53
C LYS A 57 12.22 0.89 -33.52
N ILE A 58 12.64 0.77 -32.25
CA ILE A 58 12.34 1.76 -31.22
C ILE A 58 13.00 3.09 -31.59
N THR A 59 12.18 4.13 -31.77
CA THR A 59 12.68 5.47 -32.01
C THR A 59 12.93 6.23 -30.70
N TYR A 60 13.71 7.31 -30.77
CA TYR A 60 13.90 8.21 -29.63
C TYR A 60 12.57 8.79 -29.12
N GLU A 61 11.63 9.12 -30.03
CA GLU A 61 10.34 9.68 -29.64
C GLU A 61 9.46 8.64 -28.93
N ASP A 62 9.54 7.36 -29.30
CA ASP A 62 8.86 6.27 -28.58
C ASP A 62 9.40 6.14 -27.15
N ALA A 63 10.73 6.15 -27.00
CA ALA A 63 11.39 6.08 -25.69
C ALA A 63 11.04 7.29 -24.82
N LYS A 64 11.10 8.50 -25.39
CA LYS A 64 10.76 9.76 -24.72
C LYS A 64 9.28 9.82 -24.32
N ALA A 65 8.37 9.40 -25.18
CA ALA A 65 6.94 9.32 -24.87
C ALA A 65 6.67 8.32 -23.74
N THR A 66 7.28 7.14 -23.82
CA THR A 66 7.15 6.07 -22.79
C THR A 66 7.72 6.52 -21.44
N LEU A 67 8.90 7.15 -21.43
CA LEU A 67 9.53 7.68 -20.23
C LEU A 67 8.66 8.77 -19.59
N ARG A 68 8.19 9.74 -20.37
CA ARG A 68 7.29 10.80 -19.88
C ARG A 68 6.00 10.21 -19.33
N ARG A 69 5.44 9.19 -19.99
CA ARG A 69 4.25 8.47 -19.53
C ARG A 69 4.48 7.79 -18.18
N GLY A 70 5.61 7.07 -18.02
CA GLY A 70 5.98 6.45 -16.76
C GLY A 70 6.25 7.45 -15.64
N LEU A 71 6.94 8.56 -15.95
CA LEU A 71 7.23 9.62 -14.98
C LEU A 71 5.95 10.29 -14.49
N LEU A 72 5.00 10.61 -15.37
CA LEU A 72 3.71 11.17 -14.98
C LEU A 72 2.93 10.23 -14.05
N PHE A 73 2.97 8.93 -14.34
CA PHE A 73 2.36 7.92 -13.47
C PHE A 73 3.04 7.88 -12.09
N MET A 74 4.38 7.86 -12.05
CA MET A 74 5.12 7.89 -10.78
C MET A 74 4.83 9.17 -9.99
N VAL A 75 4.83 10.35 -10.63
CA VAL A 75 4.49 11.63 -9.98
C VAL A 75 3.08 11.58 -9.39
N ALA A 76 2.11 10.98 -10.08
CA ALA A 76 0.75 10.85 -9.56
C ALA A 76 0.60 9.92 -8.35
N LEU A 77 1.53 8.98 -8.16
CA LEU A 77 1.60 8.12 -6.98
C LEU A 77 2.33 8.79 -5.80
N GLN A 78 3.00 9.92 -6.02
CA GLN A 78 3.70 10.62 -4.95
C GLN A 78 2.69 11.11 -3.92
N SER A 79 2.96 10.82 -2.66
CA SER A 79 2.14 11.31 -1.57
C SER A 79 2.41 12.79 -1.28
N HIS A 80 1.50 13.40 -0.52
CA HIS A 80 1.52 14.83 -0.25
C HIS A 80 2.74 15.34 0.53
N ASP A 81 3.47 14.45 1.22
CA ASP A 81 4.72 14.79 1.93
C ASP A 81 5.98 14.44 1.10
N GLY A 82 5.81 14.04 -0.17
CA GLY A 82 6.86 13.84 -1.15
C GLY A 82 7.40 12.41 -1.27
N HIS A 83 7.01 11.48 -0.40
CA HIS A 83 7.45 10.08 -0.52
C HIS A 83 6.51 9.26 -1.43
N TRP A 84 6.95 8.08 -1.86
CA TRP A 84 6.14 7.11 -2.59
C TRP A 84 5.70 5.97 -1.67
N PRO A 85 4.41 5.91 -1.29
CA PRO A 85 3.90 4.81 -0.49
C PRO A 85 3.90 3.52 -1.31
N ALA A 86 4.27 2.42 -0.68
CA ALA A 86 4.39 1.13 -1.33
C ALA A 86 4.04 0.00 -0.35
N GLU A 87 3.53 -1.09 -0.89
CA GLU A 87 3.44 -2.34 -0.14
C GLU A 87 4.85 -2.93 0.02
N ASN A 88 5.28 -3.11 1.27
CA ASN A 88 6.50 -3.83 1.60
C ASN A 88 6.12 -5.16 2.28
N ALA A 89 5.65 -6.11 1.48
CA ALA A 89 5.18 -7.42 1.93
C ALA A 89 6.09 -8.55 1.39
N GLY A 90 5.75 -9.80 1.73
CA GLY A 90 6.37 -11.00 1.17
C GLY A 90 6.78 -12.02 2.22
N CYS A 91 7.37 -11.57 3.32
CA CYS A 91 7.79 -12.43 4.42
C CYS A 91 6.63 -12.73 5.38
N MET A 92 6.08 -13.95 5.35
CA MET A 92 4.98 -14.34 6.25
C MET A 92 5.38 -14.52 7.72
N PHE A 93 6.68 -14.55 8.04
CA PHE A 93 7.16 -14.79 9.39
C PHE A 93 7.12 -13.57 10.32
N PHE A 94 6.78 -12.37 9.83
CA PHE A 94 6.60 -11.20 10.71
C PHE A 94 5.23 -11.17 11.39
N ASN A 95 4.18 -11.67 10.71
CA ASN A 95 2.80 -11.53 11.17
C ASN A 95 2.52 -12.35 12.44
N ALA A 96 2.95 -13.63 12.46
CA ALA A 96 2.65 -14.52 13.58
C ALA A 96 3.30 -14.08 14.90
N PRO A 97 4.61 -13.77 14.97
CA PRO A 97 5.23 -13.24 16.18
C PRO A 97 4.57 -11.94 16.64
N PHE A 98 4.23 -11.04 15.70
CA PHE A 98 3.61 -9.77 16.05
C PHE A 98 2.24 -9.96 16.74
N VAL A 99 1.39 -10.85 16.20
CA VAL A 99 0.09 -11.17 16.82
C VAL A 99 0.29 -11.82 18.20
N ILE A 100 1.23 -12.76 18.33
CA ILE A 100 1.54 -13.43 19.60
C ILE A 100 2.01 -12.41 20.66
N CYS A 101 2.92 -11.50 20.31
CA CYS A 101 3.40 -10.47 21.21
C CYS A 101 2.26 -9.54 21.67
N LEU A 102 1.40 -9.10 20.75
CA LEU A 102 0.26 -8.25 21.10
C LEU A 102 -0.77 -8.97 21.98
N TYR A 103 -0.96 -10.28 21.78
CA TYR A 103 -1.82 -11.09 22.62
C TYR A 103 -1.25 -11.22 24.04
N ILE A 104 0.01 -11.63 24.18
CA ILE A 104 0.68 -11.82 25.49
C ILE A 104 0.71 -10.52 26.28
N THR A 105 0.95 -9.39 25.61
CA THR A 105 1.03 -8.07 26.26
C THR A 105 -0.34 -7.45 26.52
N GLY A 106 -1.45 -8.07 26.11
CA GLY A 106 -2.80 -7.50 26.27
C GLY A 106 -3.09 -6.28 25.38
N HIS A 107 -2.32 -6.07 24.32
CA HIS A 107 -2.44 -4.92 23.41
C HIS A 107 -3.15 -5.25 22.09
N LEU A 108 -3.54 -6.51 21.86
CA LEU A 108 -4.16 -6.96 20.61
C LEU A 108 -5.38 -6.11 20.22
N ASP A 109 -6.32 -5.88 21.14
CA ASP A 109 -7.51 -5.08 20.89
C ASP A 109 -7.26 -3.57 20.81
N LYS A 110 -6.15 -3.11 21.38
CA LYS A 110 -5.75 -1.71 21.34
C LYS A 110 -5.13 -1.33 19.99
N ILE A 111 -4.36 -2.24 19.39
CA ILE A 111 -3.65 -2.01 18.13
C ILE A 111 -4.50 -2.44 16.93
N PHE A 112 -5.14 -3.61 16.98
CA PHE A 112 -5.96 -4.10 15.88
C PHE A 112 -7.45 -3.94 16.15
N SER A 113 -8.07 -3.05 15.38
CA SER A 113 -9.52 -3.01 15.26
C SER A 113 -10.07 -4.32 14.71
N GLN A 114 -11.38 -4.54 14.85
CA GLN A 114 -12.05 -5.73 14.32
C GLN A 114 -11.80 -5.90 12.81
N GLU A 115 -11.75 -4.80 12.06
CA GLU A 115 -11.51 -4.81 10.62
C GLU A 115 -10.07 -5.18 10.26
N HIS A 116 -9.09 -4.75 11.07
CA HIS A 116 -7.69 -5.21 10.89
C HIS A 116 -7.59 -6.72 11.06
N ARG A 117 -8.29 -7.31 12.03
CA ARG A 117 -8.26 -8.76 12.25
C ARG A 117 -8.91 -9.53 11.11
N LYS A 118 -10.06 -9.06 10.62
CA LYS A 118 -10.72 -9.66 9.46
C LYS A 118 -9.81 -9.65 8.22
N GLU A 119 -9.15 -8.53 7.94
CA GLU A 119 -8.23 -8.42 6.81
C GLU A 119 -6.96 -9.25 6.99
N MET A 120 -6.41 -9.32 8.20
CA MET A 120 -5.25 -10.15 8.49
C MET A 120 -5.56 -11.63 8.29
N LEU A 121 -6.73 -12.09 8.74
CA LEU A 121 -7.22 -13.43 8.45
C LEU A 121 -7.38 -13.66 6.95
N ARG A 122 -8.02 -12.72 6.22
CA ARG A 122 -8.15 -12.79 4.75
C ARG A 122 -6.79 -12.90 4.07
N TYR A 123 -5.81 -12.11 4.50
CA TYR A 123 -4.44 -12.14 3.98
C TYR A 123 -3.81 -13.52 4.18
N LEU A 124 -3.88 -14.08 5.39
CA LEU A 124 -3.34 -15.41 5.71
C LEU A 124 -4.00 -16.51 4.87
N TYR A 125 -5.33 -16.51 4.76
CA TYR A 125 -6.05 -17.48 3.93
C TYR A 125 -5.68 -17.35 2.45
N SER A 126 -5.47 -16.14 1.94
CA SER A 126 -5.08 -15.91 0.54
C SER A 126 -3.67 -16.43 0.22
N HIS A 127 -2.79 -16.50 1.23
CA HIS A 127 -1.41 -16.98 1.08
C HIS A 127 -1.23 -18.45 1.49
N GLN A 128 -2.27 -19.08 2.05
CA GLN A 128 -2.25 -20.49 2.37
C GLN A 128 -2.19 -21.30 1.08
N ARG A 129 -1.08 -22.00 0.85
CA ARG A 129 -1.00 -22.97 -0.24
C ARG A 129 -1.85 -24.17 0.11
N PHE A 130 -2.82 -24.48 -0.74
CA PHE A 130 -3.51 -25.76 -0.66
C PHE A 130 -2.57 -26.84 -1.17
N THR A 131 -2.08 -27.70 -0.28
CA THR A 131 -1.54 -28.99 -0.71
C THR A 131 -2.73 -29.89 -1.05
N SER A 132 -2.99 -30.10 -2.34
CA SER A 132 -3.75 -31.28 -2.74
C SER A 132 -3.00 -32.48 -2.19
N LYS A 133 -3.64 -33.31 -1.35
CA LYS A 133 -3.07 -34.60 -0.99
C LYS A 133 -2.83 -35.35 -2.31
N SER A 134 -1.58 -35.60 -2.64
CA SER A 134 -1.24 -36.59 -3.66
C SER A 134 -1.75 -37.94 -3.14
N THR A 135 -2.93 -38.34 -3.61
CA THR A 135 -3.42 -39.72 -3.54
C THR A 135 -2.52 -40.64 -4.34
#